data_AF-A0A8K0IJN6-F1
#
_entry.id   AF-A0A8K0IJN6-F1
#
_cell.length_a   1.000
_cell.length_b   1.000
_cell.length_c   1.000
_cell.angle_alpha   90.00
_cell.angle_beta   90.00
_cell.angle_gamma   90.00
#
_symmetry.space_group_name_H-M   'P 1'
#
loop_
_entity.id
_entity.type
_entity.pdbx_description
1 polymer ?
#
loop_
_entity_poly.entity_id
_entity_poly.type
_entity_poly.pdbx_seq_one_letter_code
_entity_poly.pdbx_strand_id
1 'polypeptide(L)'
;MESAVNEVEAGYNEILEALARVSEAEKGSDGGRTAAKDAALQNAIRGREIFRSKCDRVAETLEVAKRMIGPESVVGGANNRIYY
;
A
#
# COMPACT_ATOMS: atom_id res chain seq x y z
N MET A 1 -12.98 5.36 -3.07
CA MET A 1 -12.03 5.77 -2.02
C MET A 1 -12.09 4.81 -0.83
N GLU A 2 -13.28 4.42 -0.37
CA GLU A 2 -13.45 3.38 0.66
C GLU A 2 -12.76 2.04 0.32
N SER A 3 -12.91 1.54 -0.91
CA SER A 3 -12.19 0.34 -1.38
C SER A 3 -10.66 0.45 -1.26
N ALA A 4 -10.10 1.65 -1.47
CA ALA A 4 -8.67 1.89 -1.37
C ALA A 4 -8.20 1.87 0.09
N VAL A 5 -9.01 2.41 1.01
CA VAL A 5 -8.76 2.34 2.46
C VAL A 5 -8.82 0.88 2.91
N ASN A 6 -9.82 0.11 2.48
CA ASN A 6 -9.96 -1.31 2.81
C ASN A 6 -8.78 -2.14 2.28
N GLU A 7 -8.29 -1.86 1.06
CA GLU A 7 -7.12 -2.54 0.50
C GLU A 7 -5.83 -2.29 1.29
N VAL A 8 -5.63 -1.05 1.78
CA VAL A 8 -4.50 -0.68 2.63
C VAL A 8 -4.63 -1.32 4.01
N GLU A 9 -5.81 -1.27 4.62
CA GLU A 9 -6.07 -1.89 5.92
C GLU A 9 -5.83 -3.41 5.89
N ALA A 10 -6.35 -4.10 4.87
CA ALA A 10 -6.10 -5.52 4.67
C ALA A 10 -4.59 -5.81 4.51
N GLY A 11 -3.89 -5.04 3.69
CA GLY A 11 -2.44 -5.20 3.50
C GLY A 11 -1.62 -4.92 4.78
N TYR A 12 -2.08 -3.99 5.62
CA TYR A 12 -1.45 -3.71 6.91
C TYR A 12 -1.61 -4.89 7.88
N ASN A 13 -2.82 -5.43 7.98
CA ASN A 13 -3.10 -6.61 8.81
C ASN A 13 -2.30 -7.84 8.35
N GLU A 14 -2.20 -8.06 7.03
CA GLU A 14 -1.36 -9.14 6.45
C GLU A 14 0.11 -9.03 6.88
N ILE A 15 0.67 -7.82 6.98
CA ILE A 15 2.05 -7.62 7.48
C ILE A 15 2.14 -7.93 8.97
N LEU A 16 1.18 -7.46 9.77
CA LEU A 16 1.18 -7.72 11.20
C LEU A 16 1.14 -9.22 11.50
N GLU A 17 0.33 -9.98 10.77
CA GLU A 17 0.31 -11.44 10.87
C GLU A 17 1.66 -12.07 10.48
N ALA A 18 2.29 -11.59 9.40
CA ALA A 18 3.59 -12.08 8.98
C ALA A 18 4.69 -11.81 10.03
N LEU A 19 4.68 -10.62 10.65
CA LEU A 19 5.60 -10.25 11.73
C LEU A 19 5.32 -11.04 13.02
N ALA A 20 4.06 -11.31 13.35
CA ALA A 20 3.70 -12.17 14.48
C ALA A 20 4.29 -13.57 14.30
N ARG A 21 4.17 -14.16 13.10
CA ARG A 21 4.78 -15.46 12.76
C ARG A 21 6.31 -15.45 12.90
N VAL A 22 6.97 -14.34 12.56
CA VAL A 22 8.43 -14.20 12.79
C VAL A 22 8.75 -14.23 14.30
N SER A 23 7.97 -13.52 15.12
CA SER A 23 8.14 -13.51 16.58
C SER A 23 7.89 -14.87 17.20
N GLU A 24 6.87 -15.60 16.74
CA GLU A 24 6.60 -16.98 17.20
C GLU A 24 7.72 -17.94 16.80
N ALA A 25 8.20 -17.85 15.56
CA ALA A 25 9.33 -18.66 15.08
C ALA A 25 10.62 -18.36 15.85
N GLU A 26 10.81 -17.13 16.32
CA GLU A 26 11.93 -16.74 17.17
C GLU A 26 11.83 -17.31 18.59
N LYS A 27 10.63 -17.30 19.19
CA LYS A 27 10.41 -17.94 20.51
C LYS A 27 10.69 -19.44 20.47
N GLY A 28 10.38 -20.10 19.36
CA GLY A 28 10.62 -21.54 19.18
C GLY A 28 12.06 -21.91 18.81
N SER A 29 12.94 -20.94 18.51
CA SER A 29 14.29 -21.23 18.02
C SER A 29 15.38 -21.16 19.08
N ASP A 30 15.04 -20.83 20.33
CA ASP A 30 15.97 -20.67 21.46
C ASP A 30 17.17 -19.76 21.14
N GLY A 31 16.92 -18.73 20.32
CA GLY A 31 17.94 -17.79 19.84
C GLY A 31 18.74 -18.25 18.61
N GLY A 32 18.57 -19.50 18.17
CA GLY A 32 19.19 -20.04 16.96
C GLY A 32 18.52 -19.55 15.68
N ARG A 33 19.30 -19.35 14.61
CA ARG A 33 18.73 -19.12 13.27
C ARG A 33 18.17 -20.44 12.73
N THR A 34 16.87 -20.48 12.45
CA THR A 34 16.20 -21.68 11.91
C THR A 34 15.62 -21.40 10.53
N ALA A 35 15.49 -22.45 9.71
CA ALA A 35 14.83 -22.37 8.41
C ALA A 35 13.39 -21.83 8.52
N ALA A 36 12.69 -22.14 9.61
CA ALA A 36 11.36 -21.61 9.90
C ALA A 36 11.37 -20.08 10.13
N LYS A 37 12.34 -19.57 10.91
CA LYS A 37 12.53 -18.12 11.13
C LYS A 37 12.90 -17.41 9.83
N ASP A 38 13.80 -17.98 9.03
CA ASP A 38 14.18 -17.43 7.72
C ASP A 38 13.00 -17.38 6.75
N ALA A 39 12.19 -18.45 6.67
CA ALA A 39 11.00 -18.48 5.84
C ALA A 39 9.94 -17.46 6.29
N ALA A 40 9.70 -17.33 7.59
CA ALA A 40 8.80 -16.32 8.14
C ALA A 40 9.28 -14.89 7.82
N LEU A 41 10.59 -14.64 7.92
CA LEU A 41 11.17 -13.33 7.63
C LEU A 41 11.06 -12.97 6.15
N GLN A 42 11.33 -13.92 5.25
CA GLN A 42 11.16 -13.71 3.80
C GLN A 42 9.70 -13.42 3.43
N ASN A 43 8.75 -14.11 4.07
CA ASN A 43 7.33 -13.82 3.89
C ASN A 43 6.95 -12.43 4.40
N ALA A 44 7.48 -11.99 5.54
CA ALA A 44 7.27 -10.64 6.05
C ALA A 44 7.87 -9.56 5.14
N ILE A 45 9.07 -9.78 4.61
CA ILE A 45 9.72 -8.88 3.63
C ILE A 45 8.86 -8.79 2.37
N ARG A 46 8.42 -9.91 1.82
CA ARG A 46 7.54 -9.93 0.64
C ARG A 46 6.21 -9.21 0.91
N GLY A 47 5.59 -9.45 2.06
CA GLY A 47 4.35 -8.78 2.48
C GLY A 47 4.51 -7.26 2.57
N ARG A 48 5.65 -6.79 3.11
CA ARG A 48 5.99 -5.37 3.16
C ARG A 48 6.04 -4.73 1.77
N GLU A 49 6.67 -5.39 0.81
CA GLU A 49 6.77 -4.87 -0.57
C GLU A 49 5.40 -4.81 -1.25
N ILE A 50 4.54 -5.81 -1.03
CA ILE A 50 3.17 -5.83 -1.55
C ILE A 50 2.35 -4.68 -0.95
N PHE A 51 2.41 -4.48 0.36
CA PHE A 51 1.72 -3.36 1.02
C PHE A 51 2.19 -2.00 0.52
N ARG A 52 3.51 -1.82 0.34
CA ARG A 52 4.05 -0.57 -0.23
C ARG A 52 3.45 -0.30 -1.60
N SER A 53 3.39 -1.31 -2.47
CA SER A 53 2.76 -1.19 -3.79
C SER A 53 1.27 -0.86 -3.70
N LYS A 54 0.53 -1.43 -2.73
CA LYS A 54 -0.88 -1.05 -2.48
C LYS A 54 -0.99 0.42 -2.07
N CYS A 55 -0.15 0.91 -1.16
CA CYS A 55 -0.10 2.31 -0.74
C CYS A 55 0.21 3.26 -1.91
N ASP A 56 1.19 2.91 -2.75
CA ASP A 56 1.56 3.70 -3.93
C ASP A 56 0.37 3.84 -4.90
N ARG A 57 -0.39 2.76 -5.13
CA ARG A 57 -1.59 2.78 -5.97
C ARG A 57 -2.70 3.67 -5.40
N VAL A 58 -2.88 3.67 -4.08
CA VAL A 58 -3.85 4.55 -3.42
C VAL A 58 -3.42 6.02 -3.53
N ALA A 59 -2.12 6.31 -3.36
CA ALA A 59 -1.58 7.65 -3.53
C ALA A 59 -1.81 8.18 -4.95
N GLU A 60 -1.58 7.36 -5.99
CA GLU A 60 -1.90 7.73 -7.38
C GLU A 60 -3.39 8.04 -7.57
N THR A 61 -4.27 7.22 -6.98
CA THR A 61 -5.73 7.44 -7.05
C THR A 61 -6.12 8.76 -6.40
N LEU A 62 -5.49 9.14 -5.29
CA LEU A 62 -5.69 10.42 -4.63
C LEU A 62 -5.21 11.59 -5.48
N GLU A 63 -4.06 11.45 -6.16
CA GLU A 63 -3.56 12.48 -7.09
C GLU A 63 -4.50 12.68 -8.28
N VAL A 64 -5.07 11.60 -8.84
CA VAL A 64 -6.11 11.70 -9.88
C VAL A 64 -7.36 12.39 -9.36
N ALA A 65 -7.83 12.02 -8.16
CA ALA A 65 -8.99 12.66 -7.54
C ALA A 65 -8.74 14.17 -7.28
N LYS A 66 -7.54 14.54 -6.83
CA LYS A 66 -7.14 15.95 -6.67
C LYS A 66 -7.19 16.72 -7.98
N ARG A 67 -6.74 16.13 -9.10
CA ARG A 67 -6.82 16.76 -10.43
C ARG A 67 -8.25 16.98 -10.90
N MET A 68 -9.18 16.09 -10.55
CA MET A 68 -10.60 16.23 -10.90
C MET A 68 -11.34 17.27 -10.06
N ILE A 69 -10.91 17.49 -8.80
CA ILE A 69 -11.53 18.46 -7.88
C ILE A 69 -10.82 19.83 -7.93
N GLY A 70 -9.56 19.87 -8.35
CA GLY A 70 -8.76 21.09 -8.46
C GLY A 70 -9.20 22.00 -9.61
N PRO A 71 -8.86 23.31 -9.54
CA PRO A 71 -9.22 24.32 -10.55
C PRO A 71 -8.66 24.03 -11.95
N GLU A 72 -7.70 23.10 -12.08
CA GLU A 72 -7.21 22.56 -13.36
C GLU A 72 -8.35 22.05 -14.26
N SER A 73 -9.43 21.55 -13.67
CA SER A 73 -10.62 21.06 -14.37
C SER A 73 -11.45 22.16 -15.05
N VAL A 74 -11.29 23.43 -14.64
CA VAL A 74 -12.01 24.59 -15.21
C VAL A 74 -11.24 25.20 -16.39
N VAL A 75 -9.92 25.00 -16.47
CA VAL A 75 -9.06 25.62 -17.50
C VAL A 75 -9.14 24.87 -18.85
N GLY A 76 -9.57 23.60 -18.85
CA GLY A 76 -9.81 22.83 -20.08
C GLY A 76 -11.10 23.19 -20.83
N GLY A 77 -12.04 23.90 -20.19
CA GLY A 77 -13.35 24.24 -20.77
C GLY A 77 -13.50 25.69 -21.26
N ALA A 78 -12.54 26.58 -20.93
CA ALA A 78 -12.68 28.01 -21.20
C ALA A 78 -11.93 28.53 -22.44
N ASN A 79 -11.13 27.70 -23.13
CA ASN A 79 -10.32 28.12 -24.29
C ASN A 79 -10.97 27.86 -25.66
N ASN A 80 -12.28 27.58 -25.74
CA ASN A 80 -12.95 27.38 -27.03
C ASN A 80 -14.21 28.25 -27.23
N ARG A 81 -14.19 29.49 -26.75
CA ARG A 81 -15.14 30.51 -27.19
C ARG A 81 -14.41 31.84 -27.37
N ILE A 82 -14.68 32.48 -28.52
CA ILE A 82 -14.11 33.73 -29.04
C ILE A 82 -12.78 33.43 -29.73
N TYR A 83 -12.65 33.51 -31.06
CA TYR A 83 -12.83 34.73 -31.89
C TYR A 83 -13.58 34.47 -33.21
N TYR A 84 -14.36 35.49 -33.58
CA TYR A 84 -14.89 35.74 -34.94
C TYR A 84 -13.77 35.84 -35.97
#